data_AF-A0A5E3X376-F1
#
_entry.id   AF-A0A5E3X376-F1
#
_cell.length_a   1.000
_cell.length_b   1.000
_cell.length_c   1.000
_cell.angle_alpha   90.00
_cell.angle_beta   90.00
_cell.angle_gamma   90.00
#
_symmetry.space_group_name_H-M   'P 1'
#
loop_
_entity.id
_entity.type
_entity.pdbx_description
1 polymer ?
#
loop_
_entity_poly.entity_id
_entity_poly.type
_entity_poly.pdbx_seq_one_letter_code
_entity_poly.pdbx_strand_id
1 'polypeptide(L)'
;MSTSNQQSTQLVYSSSPFPSLNMVPASLFVLSLAASALAAPSKRQSEDNGSCRALQTECAATVKSDLSDAWNIKACIFGATCFGGQRPVDGFLAAVYADRGLSGTAPASVNLPRVTTSLFNSISTNGQTVSQQNFIDGYYSSLDATGGPYPTNPQYVIDLFGNLQGWTAFCNAAIPYQNFADYFQYSSSVSGPGCSVTASGIIFTLTPVSTIIPSTSAGDSSSAVATFTTPSAFSTSI
;
A
#
# COMPACT_ATOMS: atom_id res chain seq x y z
N MET A 1 -6.64 10.39 -54.84
CA MET A 1 -5.45 9.52 -54.89
C MET A 1 -5.05 9.27 -53.43
N SER A 2 -5.67 8.36 -52.68
CA SER A 2 -5.76 6.89 -52.78
C SER A 2 -4.40 6.20 -52.90
N THR A 3 -3.91 5.65 -51.78
CA THR A 3 -3.32 4.30 -51.68
C THR A 3 -3.20 3.90 -50.21
N SER A 4 -4.17 3.12 -49.72
CA SER A 4 -4.05 2.27 -48.52
C SER A 4 -3.22 1.05 -48.86
N ASN A 5 -2.21 0.74 -48.04
CA ASN A 5 -1.42 -0.49 -48.14
C ASN A 5 -1.85 -1.43 -47.01
N GLN A 6 -2.65 -2.44 -47.34
CA GLN A 6 -2.95 -3.55 -46.42
C GLN A 6 -1.93 -4.67 -46.66
N GLN A 7 -1.05 -4.91 -45.69
CA GLN A 7 -0.23 -6.11 -45.65
C GLN A 7 -0.93 -7.18 -44.82
N SER A 8 -1.31 -8.25 -45.50
CA SER A 8 -1.92 -9.45 -44.97
C SER A 8 -0.81 -10.39 -44.48
N THR A 9 -0.66 -10.54 -43.16
CA THR A 9 0.31 -11.46 -42.56
C THR A 9 -0.30 -12.86 -42.45
N GLN A 10 0.25 -13.80 -43.20
CA GLN A 10 -0.12 -15.22 -43.20
C GLN A 10 0.44 -15.92 -41.95
N LEU A 11 -0.43 -16.62 -41.22
CA LEU A 11 -0.06 -17.51 -40.11
C LEU A 11 0.33 -18.89 -40.67
N VAL A 12 1.61 -19.25 -40.55
CA VAL A 12 2.11 -20.60 -40.85
C VAL A 12 1.97 -21.45 -39.58
N TYR A 13 1.08 -22.44 -39.62
CA TYR A 13 0.89 -23.43 -38.56
C TYR A 13 1.89 -24.58 -38.77
N SER A 14 2.90 -24.69 -37.89
CA SER A 14 3.85 -25.79 -37.90
C SER A 14 3.48 -26.81 -36.81
N SER A 15 3.01 -27.98 -37.24
CA SER A 15 2.69 -29.12 -36.40
C SER A 15 3.96 -29.95 -36.13
N SER A 16 4.47 -29.92 -34.90
CA SER A 16 5.59 -30.76 -34.47
C SER A 16 5.10 -32.07 -33.82
N PRO A 17 5.81 -33.19 -34.03
CA PRO A 17 5.46 -34.51 -33.50
C PRO A 17 5.84 -34.69 -32.03
N PHE A 18 4.96 -35.39 -31.29
CA PHE A 18 5.13 -35.81 -29.90
C PHE A 18 6.25 -36.85 -29.74
N PRO A 19 7.21 -36.67 -28.80
CA PRO A 19 8.06 -37.76 -28.33
C PRO A 19 7.44 -38.52 -27.15
N SER A 20 7.69 -39.82 -27.19
CA SER A 20 7.25 -40.89 -26.31
C SER A 20 7.56 -40.68 -24.82
N LEU A 21 6.61 -41.10 -23.98
CA LEU A 21 6.70 -41.17 -22.52
C LEU A 21 7.72 -42.24 -22.09
N ASN A 22 8.83 -41.82 -21.50
CA ASN A 22 9.69 -42.67 -20.66
C ASN A 22 9.17 -42.63 -19.22
N MET A 23 8.79 -43.79 -18.69
CA MET A 23 8.56 -44.02 -17.26
C MET A 23 9.86 -43.83 -16.47
N VAL A 24 9.89 -42.83 -15.60
CA VAL A 24 10.97 -42.62 -14.60
C VAL A 24 10.43 -43.05 -13.24
N PRO A 25 11.23 -43.78 -12.43
CA PRO A 25 10.80 -44.33 -11.14
C PRO A 25 10.49 -43.23 -10.11
N ALA A 26 9.48 -43.51 -9.29
CA ALA A 26 9.01 -42.68 -8.20
C ALA A 26 10.09 -42.53 -7.11
N SER A 27 10.85 -41.45 -7.17
CA SER A 27 11.69 -41.00 -6.05
C SER A 27 10.82 -40.23 -5.04
N LEU A 28 10.76 -40.75 -3.83
CA LEU A 28 10.18 -40.12 -2.64
C LEU A 28 10.88 -38.78 -2.35
N PHE A 29 10.28 -37.69 -2.82
CA PHE A 29 10.62 -36.35 -2.36
C PHE A 29 9.98 -36.12 -0.99
N VAL A 30 10.81 -36.06 0.04
CA VAL A 30 10.41 -35.55 1.36
C VAL A 30 10.20 -34.05 1.20
N LEU A 31 8.94 -33.62 1.03
CA LEU A 31 8.57 -32.21 1.08
C LEU A 31 8.75 -31.72 2.52
N SER A 32 9.89 -31.08 2.79
CA SER A 32 10.02 -30.20 3.94
C SER A 32 9.10 -29.00 3.73
N LEU A 33 7.92 -29.00 4.35
CA LEU A 33 7.09 -27.82 4.50
C LEU A 33 7.83 -26.84 5.41
N ALA A 34 8.70 -26.02 4.84
CA ALA A 34 9.10 -24.79 5.48
C ALA A 34 7.87 -23.87 5.47
N ALA A 35 7.20 -23.76 6.61
CA ALA A 35 6.18 -22.75 6.84
C ALA A 35 6.85 -21.37 6.80
N SER A 36 7.00 -20.82 5.59
CA SER A 36 7.27 -19.39 5.44
C SER A 36 6.08 -18.67 6.04
N ALA A 37 6.26 -18.12 7.23
CA ALA A 37 5.37 -17.13 7.79
C ALA A 37 5.44 -15.91 6.85
N LEU A 38 4.66 -15.95 5.77
CA LEU A 38 4.25 -14.76 5.05
C LEU A 38 3.65 -13.87 6.12
N ALA A 39 4.31 -12.73 6.39
CA ALA A 39 3.69 -11.67 7.17
C ALA A 39 2.34 -11.42 6.50
N ALA A 40 1.27 -11.88 7.16
CA ALA A 40 -0.06 -11.76 6.61
C ALA A 40 -0.24 -10.27 6.29
N PRO A 41 -0.62 -9.92 5.05
CA PRO A 41 -0.76 -8.53 4.66
C PRO A 41 -1.61 -7.85 5.73
N SER A 42 -1.00 -6.85 6.38
CA SER A 42 -1.63 -6.00 7.39
C SER A 42 -3.06 -5.75 6.95
N LYS A 43 -4.04 -6.13 7.82
CA LYS A 43 -5.48 -6.21 7.49
C LYS A 43 -5.83 -5.19 6.41
N ARG A 44 -6.04 -5.66 5.17
CA ARG A 44 -6.55 -4.80 4.10
C ARG A 44 -7.83 -4.17 4.63
N GLN A 45 -7.86 -2.85 4.69
CA GLN A 45 -9.07 -2.15 5.10
C GLN A 45 -10.18 -2.56 4.13
N SER A 46 -11.39 -2.81 4.62
CA SER A 46 -12.50 -3.32 3.80
C SER A 46 -12.86 -2.37 2.64
N GLU A 47 -12.39 -1.13 2.71
CA GLU A 47 -12.64 -0.03 1.77
C GLU A 47 -11.70 -0.03 0.55
N ASP A 48 -10.61 -0.82 0.57
CA ASP A 48 -9.64 -0.94 -0.53
C ASP A 48 -10.29 -1.46 -1.83
N ASN A 49 -11.31 -2.31 -1.73
CA ASN A 49 -11.96 -2.98 -2.87
C ASN A 49 -10.96 -3.65 -3.85
N GLY A 50 -9.75 -3.96 -3.41
CA GLY A 50 -8.68 -4.56 -4.22
C GLY A 50 -7.77 -3.57 -4.97
N SER A 51 -7.98 -2.25 -4.85
CA SER A 51 -7.18 -1.23 -5.55
C SER A 51 -5.68 -1.33 -5.26
N CYS A 52 -5.31 -1.57 -4.00
CA CYS A 52 -3.95 -1.80 -3.57
C CYS A 52 -3.38 -3.13 -4.06
N ARG A 53 -4.24 -4.14 -4.34
CA ARG A 53 -3.78 -5.37 -5.00
C ARG A 53 -3.42 -5.05 -6.45
N ALA A 54 -4.25 -4.28 -7.15
CA ALA A 54 -4.00 -3.90 -8.53
C ALA A 54 -2.68 -3.12 -8.66
N LEU A 55 -2.45 -2.11 -7.80
CA LEU A 55 -1.19 -1.36 -7.78
C LEU A 55 0.03 -2.24 -7.45
N GLN A 56 -0.10 -3.19 -6.51
CA GLN A 56 0.96 -4.15 -6.20
C GLN A 56 1.28 -5.06 -7.40
N THR A 57 0.26 -5.60 -8.05
CA THR A 57 0.44 -6.48 -9.22
C THR A 57 1.04 -5.71 -10.41
N GLU A 58 0.60 -4.48 -10.64
CA GLU A 58 1.19 -3.60 -11.65
C GLU A 58 2.65 -3.26 -11.34
N CYS A 59 2.97 -2.96 -10.08
CA CYS A 59 4.35 -2.77 -9.64
C CYS A 59 5.19 -4.03 -9.92
N ALA A 60 4.69 -5.22 -9.55
CA ALA A 60 5.39 -6.49 -9.77
C ALA A 60 5.63 -6.79 -11.25
N ALA A 61 4.72 -6.38 -12.13
CA ALA A 61 4.84 -6.55 -13.58
C ALA A 61 5.86 -5.60 -14.22
N THR A 62 6.01 -4.38 -13.68
CA THR A 62 6.81 -3.30 -14.31
C THR A 62 8.20 -3.12 -13.72
N VAL A 63 8.40 -3.45 -12.45
CA VAL A 63 9.67 -3.27 -11.75
C VAL A 63 10.75 -4.23 -12.24
N LYS A 64 12.03 -3.84 -12.17
CA LYS A 64 13.17 -4.74 -12.41
C LYS A 64 13.24 -5.86 -11.38
N SER A 65 13.82 -7.00 -11.76
CA SER A 65 13.92 -8.20 -10.91
C SER A 65 14.65 -7.97 -9.60
N ASP A 66 15.54 -6.99 -9.54
CA ASP A 66 16.28 -6.59 -8.34
C ASP A 66 15.58 -5.48 -7.51
N LEU A 67 14.40 -5.03 -7.94
CA LEU A 67 13.64 -3.92 -7.36
C LEU A 67 14.39 -2.57 -7.35
N SER A 68 15.49 -2.44 -8.10
CA SER A 68 16.36 -1.25 -8.10
C SER A 68 15.66 0.02 -8.60
N ASP A 69 14.56 -0.10 -9.33
CA ASP A 69 13.74 0.99 -9.83
C ASP A 69 12.34 1.04 -9.24
N ALA A 70 12.07 0.32 -8.15
CA ALA A 70 10.76 0.30 -7.49
C ALA A 70 10.27 1.72 -7.19
N TRP A 71 11.15 2.59 -6.68
CA TRP A 71 10.79 3.98 -6.34
C TRP A 71 10.80 4.95 -7.52
N ASN A 72 10.98 4.44 -8.75
CA ASN A 72 10.83 5.18 -9.99
C ASN A 72 9.54 4.82 -10.76
N ILE A 73 8.66 4.01 -10.16
CA ILE A 73 7.41 3.52 -10.77
C ILE A 73 6.22 4.01 -9.95
N LYS A 74 5.25 4.68 -10.58
CA LYS A 74 4.05 5.23 -9.90
C LYS A 74 3.27 4.16 -9.14
N ALA A 75 2.98 3.02 -9.78
CA ALA A 75 2.25 1.92 -9.17
C ALA A 75 2.94 1.39 -7.89
N CYS A 76 4.26 1.32 -7.88
CA CYS A 76 5.02 0.91 -6.69
C CYS A 76 4.93 1.93 -5.56
N ILE A 77 5.03 3.22 -5.85
CA ILE A 77 4.90 4.30 -4.87
C ILE A 77 3.51 4.28 -4.22
N PHE A 78 2.45 4.31 -5.02
CA PHE A 78 1.09 4.32 -4.50
C PHE A 78 0.71 2.99 -3.85
N GLY A 79 1.13 1.86 -4.43
CA GLY A 79 0.94 0.53 -3.84
C GLY A 79 1.64 0.39 -2.49
N ALA A 80 2.84 0.94 -2.31
CA ALA A 80 3.57 0.89 -1.05
C ALA A 80 2.85 1.65 0.07
N THR A 81 2.16 2.75 -0.25
CA THR A 81 1.38 3.50 0.77
C THR A 81 0.17 2.74 1.30
N CYS A 82 -0.31 1.73 0.55
CA CYS A 82 -1.43 0.90 0.98
C CYS A 82 -1.10 -0.04 2.15
N PHE A 83 0.18 -0.32 2.37
CA PHE A 83 0.59 -1.22 3.43
C PHE A 83 0.63 -0.44 4.74
N GLY A 84 -0.16 -0.87 5.72
CA GLY A 84 -0.11 -0.33 7.08
C GLY A 84 0.75 -1.18 8.04
N GLY A 85 0.94 -0.71 9.26
CA GLY A 85 1.62 -1.45 10.33
C GLY A 85 3.03 -0.95 10.63
N GLN A 86 3.85 -1.79 11.29
CA GLN A 86 5.19 -1.38 11.74
C GLN A 86 6.23 -1.22 10.61
N ARG A 87 6.05 -1.92 9.48
CA ARG A 87 7.01 -1.92 8.35
C ARG A 87 6.27 -1.83 7.01
N PRO A 88 5.63 -0.69 6.72
CA PRO A 88 4.69 -0.58 5.62
C PRO A 88 5.36 -0.84 4.26
N VAL A 89 6.49 -0.17 4.00
CA VAL A 89 7.16 -0.22 2.70
C VAL A 89 7.93 -1.53 2.46
N ASP A 90 8.64 -2.06 3.45
CA ASP A 90 9.31 -3.37 3.34
C ASP A 90 8.29 -4.51 3.18
N GLY A 91 7.12 -4.39 3.84
CA GLY A 91 6.02 -5.33 3.66
C GLY A 91 5.48 -5.33 2.21
N PHE A 92 5.38 -4.15 1.60
CA PHE A 92 5.02 -4.02 0.19
C PHE A 92 6.06 -4.66 -0.73
N LEU A 93 7.35 -4.35 -0.53
CA LEU A 93 8.43 -4.94 -1.33
C LEU A 93 8.46 -6.47 -1.22
N ALA A 94 8.23 -7.03 -0.03
CA ALA A 94 8.10 -8.47 0.16
C ALA A 94 6.92 -9.06 -0.62
N ALA A 95 5.78 -8.37 -0.65
CA ALA A 95 4.62 -8.81 -1.40
C ALA A 95 4.84 -8.76 -2.93
N VAL A 96 5.47 -7.69 -3.43
CA VAL A 96 5.89 -7.56 -4.84
C VAL A 96 6.89 -8.66 -5.22
N TYR A 97 7.89 -8.91 -4.37
CA TYR A 97 8.91 -9.94 -4.60
C TYR A 97 8.28 -11.34 -4.66
N ALA A 98 7.32 -11.63 -3.78
CA ALA A 98 6.57 -12.88 -3.77
C ALA A 98 5.65 -13.03 -5.00
N ASP A 99 4.94 -11.98 -5.42
CA ASP A 99 4.07 -11.99 -6.62
C ASP A 99 4.87 -12.31 -7.90
N ARG A 100 6.17 -12.01 -7.91
CA ARG A 100 7.08 -12.35 -9.01
C ARG A 100 7.60 -13.78 -8.99
N GLY A 101 7.26 -14.56 -7.96
CA GLY A 101 7.76 -15.92 -7.77
C GLY A 101 9.27 -15.98 -7.46
N LEU A 102 9.85 -14.88 -6.95
CA LEU A 102 11.26 -14.84 -6.59
C LEU A 102 11.48 -15.50 -5.22
N SER A 103 12.55 -16.28 -5.09
CA SER A 103 12.95 -16.92 -3.85
C SER A 103 13.87 -16.03 -3.01
N GLY A 104 13.82 -16.19 -1.69
CA GLY A 104 14.70 -15.49 -0.74
C GLY A 104 14.03 -14.27 -0.09
N THR A 105 14.85 -13.41 0.51
CA THR A 105 14.39 -12.19 1.19
C THR A 105 14.37 -11.04 0.20
N ALA A 106 13.25 -10.33 0.11
CA ALA A 106 13.16 -9.10 -0.67
C ALA A 106 14.19 -8.05 -0.18
N PRO A 107 14.77 -7.24 -1.08
CA PRO A 107 15.67 -6.18 -0.67
C PRO A 107 14.93 -5.18 0.24
N ALA A 108 15.61 -4.75 1.31
CA ALA A 108 15.06 -3.74 2.21
C ALA A 108 15.02 -2.37 1.53
N SER A 109 13.98 -1.58 1.83
CA SER A 109 13.75 -0.26 1.22
C SER A 109 14.91 0.71 1.41
N VAL A 110 15.63 0.58 2.54
CA VAL A 110 16.81 1.39 2.87
C VAL A 110 17.97 1.20 1.90
N ASN A 111 18.04 0.03 1.23
CA ASN A 111 19.09 -0.32 0.27
C ASN A 111 18.69 -0.01 -1.18
N LEU A 112 17.47 0.47 -1.42
CA LEU A 112 16.99 0.84 -2.75
C LEU A 112 17.27 2.32 -3.03
N PRO A 113 17.48 2.70 -4.31
CA PRO A 113 17.55 4.10 -4.72
C PRO A 113 16.29 4.86 -4.33
N ARG A 114 16.44 6.11 -3.85
CA ARG A 114 15.33 6.99 -3.47
C ARG A 114 14.36 7.24 -4.64
N VAL A 115 13.16 7.70 -4.28
CA VAL A 115 12.23 8.31 -5.24
C VAL A 115 12.97 9.35 -6.07
N THR A 116 12.88 9.26 -7.40
CA THR A 116 13.56 10.21 -8.28
C THR A 116 12.82 11.54 -8.30
N THR A 117 13.53 12.65 -8.49
CA THR A 117 12.90 13.97 -8.68
C THR A 117 12.00 13.99 -9.92
N SER A 118 12.32 13.22 -10.96
CA SER A 118 11.48 13.10 -12.14
C SER A 118 10.13 12.48 -11.81
N LEU A 119 10.11 11.37 -11.06
CA LEU A 119 8.86 10.75 -10.63
C LEU A 119 8.08 11.68 -9.71
N PHE A 120 8.76 12.31 -8.74
CA PHE A 120 8.14 13.28 -7.83
C PHE A 120 7.47 14.44 -8.59
N ASN A 121 8.16 15.03 -9.57
CA ASN A 121 7.61 16.10 -10.41
C ASN A 121 6.45 15.63 -11.29
N SER A 122 6.34 14.33 -11.57
CA SER A 122 5.19 13.77 -12.30
C SER A 122 3.93 13.58 -11.44
N ILE A 123 4.07 13.74 -10.11
CA ILE A 123 2.98 13.68 -9.12
C ILE A 123 2.66 15.10 -8.63
N SER A 124 3.70 15.90 -8.38
CA SER A 124 3.59 17.29 -7.91
C SER A 124 3.21 18.24 -9.05
N THR A 125 2.20 19.10 -8.83
CA THR A 125 1.84 20.15 -9.81
C THR A 125 2.91 21.26 -9.89
N ASN A 126 3.61 21.55 -8.79
CA ASN A 126 4.58 22.64 -8.71
C ASN A 126 6.05 22.18 -8.71
N GLY A 127 6.30 20.87 -8.71
CA GLY A 127 7.64 20.26 -8.62
C GLY A 127 8.33 20.45 -7.26
N GLN A 128 7.65 20.97 -6.24
CA GLN A 128 8.22 21.28 -4.94
C GLN A 128 7.62 20.43 -3.81
N THR A 129 6.31 20.26 -3.83
CA THR A 129 5.55 19.56 -2.79
C THR A 129 4.48 18.66 -3.38
N VAL A 130 4.12 17.59 -2.66
CA VAL A 130 2.96 16.75 -2.97
C VAL A 130 1.84 17.15 -1.99
N SER A 131 0.79 17.76 -2.52
CA SER A 131 -0.44 18.02 -1.78
C SER A 131 -1.32 16.76 -1.70
N GLN A 132 -2.37 16.79 -0.89
CA GLN A 132 -3.38 15.73 -0.85
C GLN A 132 -4.00 15.49 -2.22
N GLN A 133 -4.36 16.56 -2.94
CA GLN A 133 -4.94 16.43 -4.28
C GLN A 133 -3.95 15.80 -5.26
N ASN A 134 -2.67 16.19 -5.21
CA ASN A 134 -1.64 15.56 -6.04
C ASN A 134 -1.51 14.06 -5.78
N PHE A 135 -1.60 13.67 -4.51
CA PHE A 135 -1.55 12.27 -4.12
C PHE A 135 -2.78 11.50 -4.63
N ILE A 136 -3.98 12.06 -4.45
CA ILE A 136 -5.24 11.47 -4.95
C ILE A 136 -5.17 11.31 -6.47
N ASP A 137 -4.84 12.38 -7.20
CA ASP A 137 -4.76 12.36 -8.67
C ASP A 137 -3.75 11.33 -9.15
N GLY A 138 -2.58 11.27 -8.52
CA GLY A 138 -1.55 10.29 -8.84
C GLY A 138 -1.97 8.84 -8.56
N TYR A 139 -2.68 8.61 -7.45
CA TYR A 139 -3.19 7.30 -7.06
C TYR A 139 -4.21 6.78 -8.08
N TYR A 140 -5.23 7.58 -8.39
CA TYR A 140 -6.26 7.21 -9.36
C TYR A 140 -5.70 7.10 -10.78
N SER A 141 -4.80 8.00 -11.19
CA SER A 141 -4.10 7.90 -12.48
C SER A 141 -3.29 6.60 -12.60
N SER A 142 -2.76 6.07 -11.50
CA SER A 142 -2.03 4.80 -11.51
C SER A 142 -2.96 3.60 -11.62
N LEU A 143 -4.16 3.67 -11.04
CA LEU A 143 -5.20 2.65 -11.20
C LEU A 143 -5.84 2.67 -12.59
N ASP A 144 -5.94 3.83 -13.23
CA ASP A 144 -6.42 3.92 -14.61
C ASP A 144 -5.55 3.09 -15.55
N ALA A 145 -4.23 3.04 -15.30
CA ALA A 145 -3.31 2.19 -16.05
C ALA A 145 -3.57 0.68 -15.84
N THR A 146 -4.17 0.28 -14.71
CA THR A 146 -4.51 -1.12 -14.41
C THR A 146 -5.94 -1.48 -14.80
N GLY A 147 -6.80 -0.50 -15.08
CA GLY A 147 -8.24 -0.69 -15.27
C GLY A 147 -9.02 -0.88 -13.96
N GLY A 148 -8.47 -0.45 -12.82
CA GLY A 148 -9.06 -0.65 -11.49
C GLY A 148 -8.74 -2.02 -10.86
N PRO A 149 -9.50 -2.46 -9.83
CA PRO A 149 -10.67 -1.81 -9.23
C PRO A 149 -10.31 -0.52 -8.48
N TYR A 150 -11.29 0.37 -8.37
CA TYR A 150 -11.15 1.64 -7.64
C TYR A 150 -11.69 1.50 -6.21
N PRO A 151 -11.11 2.24 -5.24
CA PRO A 151 -11.72 2.38 -3.92
C PRO A 151 -13.16 2.87 -4.03
N THR A 152 -14.07 2.32 -3.22
CA THR A 152 -15.47 2.77 -3.20
C THR A 152 -15.66 4.08 -2.45
N ASN A 153 -14.68 4.48 -1.64
CA ASN A 153 -14.70 5.71 -0.86
C ASN A 153 -13.37 6.48 -1.05
N PRO A 154 -13.39 7.73 -1.54
CA PRO A 154 -12.18 8.53 -1.68
C PRO A 154 -11.50 8.83 -0.34
N GLN A 155 -12.22 8.76 0.78
CA GLN A 155 -11.65 8.90 2.13
C GLN A 155 -10.53 7.88 2.38
N TYR A 156 -10.63 6.68 1.79
CA TYR A 156 -9.57 5.69 1.87
C TYR A 156 -8.22 6.24 1.39
N VAL A 157 -8.19 6.87 0.22
CA VAL A 157 -6.97 7.45 -0.37
C VAL A 157 -6.49 8.67 0.42
N ILE A 158 -7.43 9.45 0.97
CA ILE A 158 -7.14 10.55 1.89
C ILE A 158 -6.41 10.03 3.14
N ASP A 159 -6.87 8.92 3.72
CA ASP A 159 -6.27 8.34 4.91
C ASP A 159 -4.88 7.76 4.62
N LEU A 160 -4.65 7.19 3.43
CA LEU A 160 -3.32 6.79 2.97
C LEU A 160 -2.35 7.99 2.93
N PHE A 161 -2.80 9.13 2.40
CA PHE A 161 -2.00 10.36 2.43
C PHE A 161 -1.80 10.89 3.86
N GLY A 162 -2.82 10.76 4.73
CA GLY A 162 -2.72 11.10 6.14
C GLY A 162 -1.64 10.29 6.87
N ASN A 163 -1.48 9.00 6.55
CA ASN A 163 -0.40 8.17 7.09
C ASN A 163 0.98 8.68 6.65
N LEU A 164 1.09 9.10 5.39
CA LEU A 164 2.31 9.67 4.82
C LEU A 164 2.67 10.99 5.51
N GLN A 165 1.68 11.88 5.71
CA GLN A 165 1.84 13.12 6.46
C GLN A 165 2.24 12.87 7.92
N GLY A 166 1.60 11.88 8.55
CA GLY A 166 1.89 11.45 9.92
C GLY A 166 3.34 11.02 10.09
N TRP A 167 3.83 10.16 9.20
CA TRP A 167 5.22 9.71 9.27
C TRP A 167 6.20 10.85 8.97
N THR A 168 5.88 11.74 8.03
CA THR A 168 6.79 12.84 7.63
C THR A 168 6.73 14.09 8.52
N ALA A 169 5.80 14.15 9.48
CA ALA A 169 5.47 15.34 10.30
C ALA A 169 4.96 16.57 9.49
N PHE A 170 4.36 16.35 8.32
CA PHE A 170 3.69 17.41 7.53
C PHE A 170 2.17 17.34 7.71
N CYS A 171 1.74 17.45 8.97
CA CYS A 171 0.34 17.32 9.37
C CYS A 171 -0.52 18.39 8.71
N ASN A 172 -1.46 17.99 7.86
CA ASN A 172 -2.32 18.89 7.07
C ASN A 172 -1.55 19.85 6.15
N ALA A 173 -0.31 19.49 5.77
CA ALA A 173 0.53 20.29 4.88
C ALA A 173 1.02 19.45 3.68
N ALA A 174 1.38 20.12 2.59
CA ALA A 174 1.98 19.43 1.45
C ALA A 174 3.40 18.94 1.81
N ILE A 175 3.76 17.74 1.34
CA ILE A 175 5.02 17.07 1.71
C ILE A 175 6.10 17.47 0.70
N PRO A 176 7.23 18.06 1.13
CA PRO A 176 8.34 18.38 0.23
C PRO A 176 9.07 17.11 -0.22
N TYR A 177 9.77 17.21 -1.36
CA TYR A 177 10.47 16.08 -1.99
C TYR A 177 11.32 15.25 -1.04
N GLN A 178 12.15 15.88 -0.19
CA GLN A 178 13.08 15.15 0.67
C GLN A 178 12.32 14.21 1.62
N ASN A 179 11.30 14.71 2.30
CA ASN A 179 10.49 13.94 3.24
C ASN A 179 9.63 12.87 2.53
N PHE A 180 9.13 13.18 1.33
CA PHE A 180 8.41 12.19 0.52
C PHE A 180 9.33 11.02 0.15
N ALA A 181 10.54 11.31 -0.34
CA ALA A 181 11.53 10.29 -0.67
C ALA A 181 12.04 9.52 0.57
N ASP A 182 12.20 10.20 1.71
CA ASP A 182 12.61 9.59 2.98
C ASP A 182 11.60 8.55 3.46
N TYR A 183 10.29 8.80 3.28
CA TYR A 183 9.26 7.84 3.67
C TYR A 183 9.46 6.49 2.98
N PHE A 184 9.63 6.48 1.65
CA PHE A 184 9.79 5.23 0.89
C PHE A 184 11.13 4.55 1.16
N GLN A 185 12.15 5.28 1.57
CA GLN A 185 13.43 4.67 1.90
C GLN A 185 13.48 4.15 3.34
N TYR A 186 12.96 4.91 4.31
CA TYR A 186 13.27 4.71 5.74
C TYR A 186 12.09 4.33 6.63
N SER A 187 10.85 4.45 6.17
CA SER A 187 9.67 4.21 7.03
C SER A 187 9.55 2.81 7.62
N SER A 188 10.27 1.84 7.05
CA SER A 188 10.33 0.47 7.56
C SER A 188 11.51 0.19 8.50
N SER A 189 12.41 1.15 8.68
CA SER A 189 13.57 1.07 9.59
C SER A 189 13.49 2.05 10.75
N VAL A 190 12.74 3.15 10.59
CA VAL A 190 12.58 4.18 11.64
C VAL A 190 11.12 4.58 11.76
N SER A 191 10.69 4.81 13.01
CA SER A 191 9.39 5.38 13.29
C SER A 191 9.37 6.86 12.91
N GLY A 192 8.27 7.30 12.30
CA GLY A 192 8.05 8.72 12.05
C GLY A 192 7.74 9.47 13.35
N PRO A 193 8.02 10.78 13.43
CA PRO A 193 7.62 11.65 14.54
C PRO A 193 6.12 11.63 14.86
N GLY A 194 5.28 11.26 13.88
CA GLY A 194 3.83 11.28 14.02
C GLY A 194 3.28 12.70 13.89
N CYS A 195 1.97 12.78 13.69
CA CYS A 195 1.23 14.00 13.95
C CYS A 195 0.83 13.99 15.41
N SER A 196 1.60 14.66 16.26
CA SER A 196 1.10 15.04 17.58
C SER A 196 -0.12 15.90 17.35
N VAL A 197 -1.32 15.33 17.51
CA VAL A 197 -2.48 16.13 17.84
C VAL A 197 -2.12 16.77 19.18
N THR A 198 -1.58 17.98 19.15
CA THR A 198 -1.67 18.86 20.30
C THR A 198 -3.17 19.05 20.47
N ALA A 199 -3.79 18.16 21.24
CA ALA A 199 -5.12 18.35 21.74
C ALA A 199 -5.04 19.66 22.51
N SER A 200 -5.45 20.76 21.87
CA SER A 200 -5.61 22.04 22.53
C SER A 200 -6.61 21.81 23.66
N GLY A 201 -6.07 21.59 24.86
CA GLY A 201 -6.72 21.76 26.15
C GLY A 201 -8.11 21.17 26.29
N ILE A 202 -8.24 19.84 26.33
CA ILE A 202 -9.21 19.24 27.26
C ILE A 202 -8.40 18.37 28.22
N ILE A 203 -8.02 18.96 29.35
CA ILE A 203 -7.54 18.21 30.50
C ILE A 203 -8.76 17.42 31.00
N PHE A 204 -8.89 16.16 30.57
CA PHE A 204 -9.72 15.22 31.31
C PHE A 204 -8.96 14.88 32.58
N THR A 205 -9.28 15.56 33.68
CA THR A 205 -8.92 15.10 35.02
C THR A 205 -9.65 13.79 35.27
N LEU A 206 -9.00 12.67 34.94
CA LEU A 206 -9.41 11.36 35.40
C LEU A 206 -9.15 11.31 36.91
N THR A 207 -10.17 11.62 37.70
CA THR A 207 -10.20 11.24 39.10
C THR A 207 -10.26 9.71 39.17
N PRO A 208 -9.32 9.04 39.86
CA PRO A 208 -9.40 7.60 40.04
C PRO A 208 -10.60 7.28 40.93
N VAL A 209 -11.70 6.82 40.33
CA VAL A 209 -12.78 6.17 41.08
C VAL A 209 -12.32 4.75 41.36
N SER A 210 -11.84 4.52 42.58
CA SER A 210 -11.62 3.17 43.11
C SER A 210 -12.96 2.50 43.33
N THR A 211 -13.52 1.88 42.29
CA THR A 211 -14.64 0.94 42.45
C THR A 211 -14.06 -0.44 42.76
N ILE A 212 -14.19 -0.85 44.02
CA ILE A 212 -13.96 -2.21 44.48
C ILE A 212 -15.07 -3.07 43.87
N ILE A 213 -14.75 -3.93 42.90
CA ILE A 213 -15.68 -4.92 42.35
C ILE A 213 -15.41 -6.26 43.05
N PRO A 214 -16.40 -6.89 43.71
CA PRO A 214 -16.28 -8.26 44.19
C PRO A 214 -16.36 -9.23 43.01
N SER A 215 -15.40 -10.15 42.94
CA SER A 215 -15.43 -11.32 42.06
C SER A 215 -16.70 -12.14 42.28
N THR A 216 -17.54 -12.22 41.27
CA THR A 216 -18.43 -13.38 41.08
C THR A 216 -18.32 -13.84 39.63
N SER A 217 -18.05 -15.13 39.50
CA SER A 217 -17.93 -15.89 38.26
C SER A 217 -19.30 -16.14 37.63
N ALA A 218 -19.45 -15.85 36.34
CA ALA A 218 -20.10 -16.70 35.34
C ALA A 218 -20.36 -15.92 34.04
N GLY A 219 -20.07 -16.56 32.91
CA GLY A 219 -20.99 -16.61 31.77
C GLY A 219 -21.15 -15.37 30.87
N ASP A 220 -20.86 -15.62 29.60
CA ASP A 220 -21.45 -15.01 28.41
C ASP A 220 -20.87 -13.72 27.79
N SER A 221 -20.44 -13.94 26.56
CA SER A 221 -20.21 -13.00 25.46
C SER A 221 -21.38 -12.04 25.28
N SER A 222 -21.10 -10.75 25.04
CA SER A 222 -21.76 -9.95 23.99
C SER A 222 -21.16 -8.56 23.84
N SER A 223 -21.22 -8.11 22.59
CA SER A 223 -20.69 -6.90 21.97
C SER A 223 -20.98 -5.59 22.71
N ALA A 224 -19.97 -4.73 22.86
CA ALA A 224 -20.17 -3.34 23.23
C ALA A 224 -20.57 -2.52 21.99
N VAL A 225 -21.83 -2.10 21.94
CA VAL A 225 -22.33 -1.07 21.01
C VAL A 225 -21.99 0.29 21.60
N ALA A 226 -21.05 1.01 20.99
CA ALA A 226 -20.80 2.41 21.32
C ALA A 226 -21.93 3.26 20.72
N THR A 227 -22.77 3.84 21.58
CA THR A 227 -23.81 4.78 21.17
C THR A 227 -23.18 6.17 21.06
N PHE A 228 -23.14 6.73 19.85
CA PHE A 228 -22.63 8.06 19.57
C PHE A 228 -23.76 9.09 19.70
N THR A 229 -23.76 9.87 20.78
CA THR A 229 -24.62 11.04 20.93
C THR A 229 -23.98 12.24 20.26
N THR A 230 -24.56 12.70 19.16
CA THR A 230 -24.23 13.96 18.50
C THR A 230 -24.68 15.15 19.35
N PRO A 231 -23.82 16.14 19.66
CA PRO A 231 -24.28 17.42 20.16
C PRO A 231 -24.72 18.35 19.02
N SER A 232 -25.82 19.05 19.30
CA SER A 232 -26.57 19.94 18.44
C SER A 232 -25.84 21.23 18.03
N ALA A 233 -26.34 21.78 16.91
CA ALA A 233 -26.03 23.02 16.23
C ALA A 233 -25.58 24.22 17.08
N PHE A 234 -24.59 24.95 16.56
CA PHE A 234 -24.38 26.36 16.86
C PHE A 234 -24.90 27.22 15.69
N SER A 235 -25.97 27.96 15.97
CA SER A 235 -26.50 29.04 15.15
C SER A 235 -25.87 30.33 15.61
N THR A 236 -25.28 31.10 14.69
CA THR A 236 -24.97 32.51 14.94
C THR A 236 -25.22 33.31 13.67
N SER A 237 -26.28 34.11 13.73
CA SER A 237 -26.49 35.31 12.92
C SER A 237 -25.35 36.30 13.18
N ILE A 238 -24.75 36.85 12.12
CA ILE A 238 -24.79 38.28 11.75
C ILE A 238 -24.69 38.35 10.22
#